data_AF-A0A2S9GE09-F1
#
_entry.id   AF-A0A2S9GE09-F1
#
_cell.length_a   1.000
_cell.length_b   1.000
_cell.length_c   1.000
_cell.angle_alpha   90.00
_cell.angle_beta   90.00
_cell.angle_gamma   90.00
#
_symmetry.space_group_name_H-M   'P 1'
#
loop_
_entity.id
_entity.type
_entity.pdbx_description
1 polymer ?
#
loop_
_entity_poly.entity_id
_entity_poly.type
_entity_poly.pdbx_seq_one_letter_code
_entity_poly.pdbx_strand_id
1 'polypeptide(L)'
;APEVLLVETDRDLRNPSDFLILNKLAKAVLAVPGISNVQAVTCPEGVPLRGATIPYMLSMQQAGQQQFMQFQNTRMADLLQQAN
;
A
#
# COMPACT_ATOMS: atom_id res chain seq x y z
N ALA A 1 17.41 22.77 7.69
CA ALA A 1 17.91 21.74 6.75
C ALA A 1 17.37 20.39 7.22
N PRO A 2 17.13 19.41 6.34
CA PRO A 2 16.70 18.08 6.77
C PRO A 2 17.79 17.43 7.64
N GLU A 3 17.37 16.71 8.67
CA GLU A 3 18.25 15.82 9.42
C GLU A 3 18.49 14.54 8.63
N VAL A 4 19.68 13.96 8.75
CA VAL A 4 20.07 12.75 8.02
C VAL A 4 20.31 11.61 9.00
N LEU A 5 19.59 10.51 8.81
CA LEU A 5 19.84 9.24 9.49
C LEU A 5 20.56 8.29 8.52
N LEU A 6 21.80 7.92 8.83
CA LEU A 6 22.56 6.93 8.07
C LEU A 6 22.26 5.52 8.60
N VAL A 7 21.96 4.61 7.69
CA VAL A 7 21.75 3.19 7.98
C VAL A 7 22.82 2.39 7.23
N GLU A 8 23.65 1.68 7.97
CA GLU A 8 24.74 0.85 7.42
C GLU A 8 24.44 -0.63 7.64
N THR A 9 24.84 -1.46 6.67
CA THR A 9 24.52 -2.88 6.60
C THR A 9 25.65 -3.60 5.88
N ASP A 10 25.84 -4.88 6.22
CA ASP A 10 26.85 -5.76 5.64
C ASP A 10 26.44 -6.37 4.29
N ARG A 11 25.23 -6.06 3.81
CA ARG A 11 24.68 -6.57 2.54
C ARG A 11 23.90 -5.54 1.74
N ASP A 12 23.66 -5.85 0.47
CA ASP A 12 22.84 -5.03 -0.43
C ASP A 12 21.33 -5.21 -0.12
N LEU A 13 20.66 -4.10 0.18
CA LEU A 13 19.23 -4.05 0.52
C LEU A 13 18.31 -3.81 -0.69
N ARG A 14 18.84 -3.76 -1.92
CA ARG A 14 18.06 -3.46 -3.14
C ARG A 14 17.28 -4.68 -3.64
N ASN A 15 16.48 -5.28 -2.75
CA ASN A 15 15.60 -6.41 -3.06
C ASN A 15 14.23 -6.26 -2.37
N PRO A 16 13.19 -6.97 -2.85
CA PRO A 16 11.82 -6.80 -2.35
C PRO A 16 11.66 -7.06 -0.85
N SER A 17 12.33 -8.07 -0.31
CA SER A 17 12.25 -8.43 1.11
C SER A 17 12.82 -7.32 2.01
N ASP A 18 13.97 -6.78 1.63
CA ASP A 18 14.62 -5.70 2.38
C ASP A 18 13.89 -4.37 2.25
N PHE A 19 13.19 -4.11 1.13
CA PHE A 19 12.30 -2.96 1.02
C PHE A 19 11.14 -3.01 2.03
N LEU A 20 10.63 -4.20 2.41
CA LEU A 20 9.62 -4.30 3.47
C LEU A 20 10.20 -3.88 4.83
N ILE A 21 11.47 -4.20 5.10
CA ILE A 21 12.17 -3.81 6.33
C ILE A 21 12.40 -2.29 6.33
N LEU A 22 12.88 -1.72 5.23
CA LEU A 22 13.07 -0.28 5.09
C LEU A 22 11.76 0.51 5.23
N ASN A 23 10.64 -0.02 4.73
CA ASN A 23 9.32 0.57 4.96
C ASN A 23 8.90 0.56 6.44
N LYS A 24 9.18 -0.53 7.16
CA LYS A 24 8.93 -0.58 8.61
C LYS A 24 9.81 0.42 9.36
N LEU A 25 11.09 0.52 8.99
CA LEU A 25 12.01 1.50 9.55
C LEU A 25 11.52 2.94 9.34
N ALA A 26 11.18 3.32 8.10
CA ALA A 26 10.70 4.66 7.78
C ALA A 26 9.44 5.03 8.57
N LYS A 27 8.50 4.08 8.74
CA LYS A 27 7.30 4.27 9.55
C LYS A 27 7.60 4.41 11.05
N ALA A 28 8.56 3.65 11.57
CA ALA A 28 8.99 3.76 12.96
C ALA A 28 9.63 5.13 13.23
N VAL A 29 10.45 5.64 12.32
CA VAL A 29 11.00 7.01 12.40
C VAL A 29 9.88 8.04 12.35
N LEU A 30 8.94 7.93 11.40
CA LEU A 30 7.81 8.85 11.29
C LEU A 30 6.92 8.88 12.56
N ALA A 31 6.88 7.81 13.33
CA ALA A 31 6.11 7.72 14.57
C ALA A 31 6.77 8.44 15.77
N VAL A 32 8.02 8.89 15.65
CA VAL A 32 8.72 9.62 16.72
C VAL A 32 8.09 11.01 16.87
N PRO A 33 7.70 11.43 18.10
CA PRO A 33 7.12 12.75 18.33
C PRO A 33 8.03 13.87 17.81
N GLY A 34 7.45 14.79 17.04
CA GLY A 34 8.17 15.91 16.43
C GLY A 34 8.63 15.66 14.99
N ILE A 35 8.55 14.43 14.47
CA ILE A 35 8.86 14.13 13.07
C ILE A 35 7.60 14.30 12.21
N SER A 36 7.65 15.23 11.26
CA SER A 36 6.51 15.53 10.37
C SER A 36 6.51 14.72 9.08
N ASN A 37 7.70 14.36 8.57
CA ASN A 37 7.88 13.60 7.34
C ASN A 37 9.20 12.80 7.38
N VAL A 38 9.27 11.73 6.59
CA VAL A 38 10.48 10.89 6.43
C VAL A 38 10.65 10.56 4.96
N GLN A 39 11.66 11.15 4.32
CA GLN A 39 12.02 10.83 2.95
C GLN A 39 12.92 9.59 2.92
N ALA A 40 12.47 8.52 2.28
CA ALA A 40 13.19 7.26 2.16
C ALA A 40 12.88 6.58 0.82
N VAL A 41 13.65 5.55 0.45
CA VAL A 41 13.44 4.82 -0.83
C VAL A 41 12.03 4.22 -0.97
N THR A 42 11.38 3.88 0.15
CA THR A 42 9.99 3.36 0.19
C THR A 42 8.94 4.45 0.42
N CYS A 43 9.36 5.68 0.70
CA CYS A 43 8.53 6.87 0.95
C CYS A 43 9.17 8.10 0.25
N PRO A 44 9.23 8.14 -1.09
CA PRO A 44 9.99 9.15 -1.83
C PRO A 44 9.47 10.58 -1.61
N GLU A 45 8.17 10.72 -1.33
CA GLU A 45 7.48 11.99 -1.08
C GLU A 45 7.50 12.41 0.40
N GLY A 46 8.22 11.69 1.28
CA GLY A 46 8.25 11.99 2.72
C GLY A 46 7.06 11.44 3.52
N VAL A 47 6.04 10.93 2.83
CA VAL A 47 4.86 10.27 3.39
C VAL A 47 4.73 8.86 2.83
N PRO A 48 4.06 7.92 3.52
CA PRO A 48 3.82 6.59 2.99
C PRO A 48 3.17 6.65 1.60
N LEU A 49 3.66 5.83 0.66
CA LEU A 49 3.09 5.72 -0.68
C LEU A 49 1.57 5.46 -0.60
N ARG A 50 0.78 6.36 -1.20
CA ARG A 50 -0.67 6.22 -1.27
C ARG A 50 -1.00 4.91 -1.97
N GLY A 51 -1.74 4.04 -1.28
CA GLY A 51 -2.19 2.77 -1.84
C GLY A 51 -1.19 1.61 -1.79
N ALA A 52 -0.04 1.76 -1.14
CA ALA A 52 0.95 0.67 -0.99
C ALA A 52 0.90 -0.02 0.39
N THR A 53 -0.22 0.10 1.12
CA THR A 53 -0.38 -0.59 2.40
C THR A 53 -0.99 -1.97 2.18
N ILE A 54 -0.59 -2.97 2.98
CA ILE A 54 -1.21 -4.30 2.93
C ILE A 54 -2.74 -4.22 3.07
N PRO A 55 -3.31 -3.44 4.01
CA PRO A 55 -4.76 -3.24 4.07
C PRO A 55 -5.34 -2.63 2.79
N TYR A 56 -4.66 -1.67 2.16
CA TYR A 56 -5.14 -1.09 0.91
C TYR A 56 -5.11 -2.11 -0.24
N MET A 57 -4.03 -2.89 -0.37
CA MET A 57 -3.94 -3.97 -1.37
C MET A 57 -5.04 -5.01 -1.18
N LEU A 58 -5.30 -5.43 0.06
CA LEU A 58 -6.40 -6.33 0.40
C LEU A 58 -7.77 -5.71 0.08
N SER A 59 -7.96 -4.42 0.39
CA SER A 59 -9.21 -3.72 0.11
C SER A 59 -9.49 -3.60 -1.39
N MET A 60 -8.46 -3.36 -2.21
CA MET A 60 -8.57 -3.31 -3.67
C MET A 60 -8.94 -4.67 -4.26
N GLN A 61 -8.36 -5.76 -3.73
CA GLN A 61 -8.71 -7.13 -4.14
C GLN A 61 -10.17 -7.47 -3.78
N GLN A 62 -10.64 -7.06 -2.61
CA GLN A 62 -12.03 -7.24 -2.17
C GLN A 62 -13.01 -6.38 -2.98
N ALA A 63 -12.65 -5.14 -3.29
CA ALA A 63 -13.48 -4.25 -4.10
C ALA A 63 -13.70 -4.82 -5.52
N GLY A 64 -12.67 -5.40 -6.13
CA GLY A 64 -12.79 -6.07 -7.43
C GLY A 64 -13.75 -7.27 -7.42
N GLN A 65 -13.75 -8.07 -6.35
CA GLN A 65 -14.70 -9.18 -6.18
C GLN A 65 -16.14 -8.67 -6.04
N GLN A 66 -16.36 -7.61 -5.26
CA GLN A 66 -17.70 -7.02 -5.12
C GLN A 66 -18.23 -6.45 -6.44
N GLN A 67 -17.39 -5.78 -7.23
CA GLN A 67 -17.76 -5.30 -8.56
C GLN A 67 -18.12 -6.44 -9.52
N PHE A 68 -17.37 -7.55 -9.46
CA PHE A 68 -17.68 -8.74 -10.25
C PHE A 68 -19.03 -9.35 -9.84
N MET A 69 -19.30 -9.47 -8.55
CA MET A 69 -20.58 -9.98 -8.03
C MET A 69 -21.76 -9.07 -8.41
N GLN A 70 -21.58 -7.75 -8.34
CA GLN A 70 -22.59 -6.79 -8.79
C GLN A 70 -22.89 -6.98 -10.28
N PHE A 71 -21.85 -7.09 -11.11
CA PHE A 71 -22.02 -7.35 -12.54
C PHE A 71 -22.75 -8.67 -12.80
N GLN A 72 -22.40 -9.74 -12.08
CA GLN A 72 -23.04 -11.04 -12.23
C GLN A 72 -24.53 -11.01 -11.82
N ASN A 73 -24.86 -10.29 -10.75
CA ASN A 73 -26.25 -10.07 -10.31
C ASN A 73 -27.05 -9.27 -11.33
N THR A 74 -26.48 -8.20 -11.90
CA THR A 74 -27.16 -7.42 -12.96
C THR A 74 -27.42 -8.28 -14.19
N ARG A 75 -26.43 -9.09 -14.62
CA ARG A 75 -26.62 -10.02 -15.74
C ARG A 75 -27.69 -11.09 -15.44
N MET A 76 -27.73 -11.59 -14.21
CA MET A 76 -28.78 -12.53 -13.78
C MET A 76 -30.17 -11.88 -13.82
N ALA A 77 -30.28 -10.62 -13.40
CA ALA A 77 -31.52 -9.85 -13.44
C ALA A 77 -31.98 -9.59 -14.88
N ASP A 78 -31.06 -9.25 -15.79
CA ASP A 78 -31.36 -9.08 -17.22
C ASP A 78 -31.90 -10.39 -17.84
N LEU A 79 -31.32 -11.53 -17.48
CA LEU A 79 -31.80 -12.85 -17.93
C LEU A 79 -33.19 -13.19 -17.40
N LEU A 80 -33.49 -12.85 -16.14
CA LEU A 80 -34.84 -12.99 -15.57
C LEU A 80 -35.86 -12.09 -16.26
N GLN A 81 -35.48 -10.87 -16.65
CA GLN A 81 -36.36 -9.95 -17.35
C GLN A 81 -36.69 -10.43 -18.77
N GLN A 82 -35.77 -11.12 -19.45
CA GLN A 82 -36.00 -11.69 -20.77
C GLN A 82 -36.85 -12.97 -20.76
N ALA A 83 -36.97 -13.63 -19.60
CA ALA A 83 -37.74 -14.87 -19.45
C ALA A 83 -39.23 -14.63 -19.14
N ASN A 84 -39.63 -13.40 -18.78
CA ASN A 84 -41.01 -12.95 -18.57
C ASN A 84 -41.56 -12.21 -19.78
#